data_AF-A0A1Y3BGV3-F1
#
_entry.id   AF-A0A1Y3BGV3-F1
#
_cell.length_a   1.000
_cell.length_b   1.000
_cell.length_c   1.000
_cell.angle_alpha   90.00
_cell.angle_beta   90.00
_cell.angle_gamma   90.00
#
_symmetry.space_group_name_H-M   'P 1'
#
loop_
_entity.id
_entity.type
_entity.pdbx_description
1 polymer ?
#
loop_
_entity_poly.entity_id
_entity_poly.type
_entity_poly.pdbx_seq_one_letter_code
_entity_poly.pdbx_strand_id
1 'polypeptide(L)'
;MVIGGFETRMWHLASEYLNFTIEWSAQSDRRFGIELENKSWSGMIGRLIDNQIDIAVGGFIITKKRYDMVDFFHPYGQEKFTFAYPPIPDTGSNIDLLIQPFHCDVYIAILF
;
A
#
# COMPACT_ATOMS: atom_id res chain seq x y z
N MET A 1 20.75 0.83 -6.42
CA MET A 1 19.67 0.93 -5.42
C MET A 1 19.39 2.41 -5.24
N VAL A 2 18.15 2.86 -5.43
CA VAL A 2 17.80 4.26 -5.13
C VAL A 2 17.36 4.27 -3.67
N ILE A 3 18.23 4.72 -2.79
CA ILE A 3 17.95 4.87 -1.36
C ILE A 3 17.40 6.27 -1.18
N GLY A 4 16.10 6.40 -0.92
CA GLY A 4 15.41 7.67 -0.82
C GLY A 4 13.93 7.47 -0.50
N GLY A 5 13.22 8.58 -0.34
CA GLY A 5 11.82 8.58 0.08
C GLY A 5 11.64 9.00 1.54
N PHE A 6 10.38 8.93 1.98
CA PHE A 6 9.97 9.42 3.29
C PHE A 6 10.62 8.61 4.43
N GLU A 7 10.61 7.28 4.33
CA GLU A 7 11.15 6.38 5.34
C GLU A 7 12.67 6.52 5.49
N THR A 8 13.41 6.67 4.39
CA THR A 8 14.86 6.92 4.43
C THR A 8 15.18 8.20 5.20
N ARG A 9 14.41 9.28 4.98
CA ARG A 9 14.62 10.55 5.69
C ARG A 9 14.31 10.40 7.18
N MET A 10 13.24 9.68 7.52
CA MET A 10 12.87 9.40 8.92
C MET A 10 13.98 8.66 9.66
N TRP A 11 14.52 7.58 9.07
CA TRP A 11 15.60 6.81 9.68
C TRP A 11 16.91 7.58 9.79
N HIS A 12 17.22 8.42 8.79
CA HIS A 12 18.38 9.30 8.87
C HIS A 12 18.27 10.28 10.06
N LEU A 13 17.11 10.92 10.27
CA LEU A 13 16.89 11.79 11.43
C LEU A 13 16.97 11.02 12.76
N ALA A 14 16.44 9.79 12.80
CA ALA A 14 16.54 8.93 13.98
C ALA A 14 18.01 8.59 14.29
N SER A 15 18.82 8.33 13.26
CA SER A 15 20.25 8.02 13.40
C SER A 15 21.05 9.19 13.96
N GLU A 16 20.75 10.42 13.56
CA GLU A 16 21.38 11.63 14.10
C GLU A 16 20.98 11.86 15.57
N TYR A 17 19.70 11.68 15.90
CA TYR A 17 19.20 11.93 17.26
C TYR A 17 19.64 10.87 18.28
N LEU A 18 19.67 9.60 17.88
CA LEU A 18 20.00 8.46 18.75
C LEU A 18 21.45 7.98 18.61
N ASN A 19 22.22 8.61 17.72
CA ASN A 19 23.65 8.35 17.50
C ASN A 19 23.97 6.89 17.12
N PHE A 20 23.32 6.37 16.08
CA PHE A 20 23.61 5.07 15.47
C PHE A 20 23.94 5.21 13.97
N THR A 21 24.54 4.18 13.38
CA THR A 21 24.85 4.13 11.94
C THR A 21 23.90 3.19 11.21
N ILE A 22 23.59 3.49 9.94
CA ILE A 22 22.69 2.67 9.12
C ILE A 22 23.46 2.08 7.94
N GLU A 23 23.41 0.75 7.80
CA GLU A 23 23.79 0.05 6.58
C GLU A 23 22.52 -0.36 5.81
N TRP A 24 22.35 0.21 4.61
CA TRP A 24 21.18 -0.09 3.79
C TRP A 24 21.40 -1.38 2.98
N SER A 25 20.59 -2.40 3.26
CA SER A 25 20.54 -3.65 2.48
C SER A 25 19.18 -3.78 1.79
N ALA A 26 19.17 -3.87 0.46
CA ALA A 26 17.95 -4.21 -0.27
C ALA A 26 17.77 -5.73 -0.34
N GLN A 27 16.52 -6.15 -0.20
CA GLN A 27 16.15 -7.52 -0.46
C GLN A 27 16.03 -7.77 -1.97
N SER A 28 16.67 -8.84 -2.47
CA SER A 28 16.69 -9.20 -3.89
C SER A 28 15.31 -9.56 -4.42
N ASP A 29 14.49 -10.26 -3.64
CA ASP A 29 13.15 -10.71 -4.01
C ASP A 29 12.06 -9.62 -3.88
N ARG A 30 12.37 -8.49 -3.23
CA ARG A 30 11.45 -7.38 -2.92
C ARG A 30 10.14 -7.81 -2.23
N ARG A 31 10.15 -8.92 -1.48
CA ARG A 31 8.99 -9.42 -0.75
C ARG A 31 9.03 -8.97 0.71
N PHE A 32 7.88 -8.54 1.23
CA PHE A 32 7.73 -8.23 2.66
C PHE A 32 7.88 -9.48 3.53
N GLY A 33 7.30 -10.59 3.09
CA GLY A 33 7.37 -11.87 3.76
C GLY A 33 6.00 -12.51 3.98
N ILE A 34 5.96 -13.82 3.71
CA ILE A 34 4.84 -14.71 3.95
C ILE A 34 5.33 -15.94 4.70
N GLU A 35 4.46 -16.48 5.56
CA GLU A 35 4.62 -17.78 6.19
C GLU A 35 4.53 -18.86 5.09
N LEU A 36 5.54 -19.70 5.00
CA LEU A 36 5.60 -20.83 4.09
C LEU A 36 4.98 -22.08 4.74
N GLU A 37 4.72 -23.12 3.95
CA GLU A 37 4.10 -24.36 4.43
C GLU A 37 4.92 -25.05 5.54
N ASN A 38 6.24 -24.94 5.45
CA ASN A 38 7.20 -25.44 6.44
C ASN A 38 7.31 -24.55 7.70
N LYS A 39 6.41 -23.57 7.89
CA LYS A 39 6.40 -22.61 9.00
C LYS A 39 7.58 -21.62 9.03
N SER A 40 8.49 -21.65 8.05
CA SER A 40 9.49 -20.60 7.91
C SER A 40 8.89 -19.37 7.25
N TRP A 41 9.58 -18.23 7.36
CA TRP A 41 9.16 -16.99 6.73
C TRP A 41 10.09 -16.63 5.57
N SER A 42 9.51 -16.03 4.53
CA SER A 42 10.25 -15.51 3.38
C SER A 42 10.43 -13.99 3.45
N GLY A 43 11.15 -13.41 2.48
CA GLY A 43 11.28 -11.96 2.31
C GLY A 43 11.95 -11.26 3.50
N MET A 44 11.59 -10.01 3.72
CA MET A 44 12.16 -9.19 4.79
C MET A 44 11.86 -9.73 6.20
N ILE A 45 10.67 -10.28 6.45
CA ILE A 45 10.35 -10.92 7.75
C ILE A 45 11.23 -12.15 7.98
N GLY A 46 11.43 -13.00 6.97
CA GLY A 46 12.33 -14.14 7.08
C GLY A 46 13.76 -13.72 7.47
N ARG A 47 14.29 -12.68 6.80
CA ARG A 47 15.61 -12.14 7.12
C ARG A 47 15.73 -11.55 8.52
N LEU A 48 14.66 -10.93 9.02
CA LEU A 48 14.61 -10.42 10.38
C LEU A 48 14.65 -11.57 11.40
N ILE A 49 13.86 -12.64 11.17
CA ILE A 49 13.85 -13.85 12.01
C ILE A 49 15.20 -14.57 11.98
N ASP A 50 15.83 -14.64 10.80
CA ASP A 50 17.14 -15.26 10.60
C ASP A 50 18.31 -14.36 11.06
N ASN A 51 18.04 -13.22 11.70
CA ASN A 51 19.04 -12.24 12.18
C ASN A 51 20.01 -11.75 11.09
N GLN A 52 19.54 -11.66 9.84
CA GLN A 52 20.32 -11.13 8.72
C GLN A 52 20.18 -9.61 8.56
N ILE A 53 19.19 -9.02 9.22
CA ILE A 53 18.93 -7.59 9.31
C ILE A 53 18.39 -7.29 10.70
N ASP A 54 18.68 -6.10 11.22
CA ASP A 54 18.16 -5.68 12.53
C ASP A 54 16.77 -5.03 12.42
N ILE A 55 16.51 -4.34 11.30
CA ILE A 55 15.27 -3.60 11.06
C ILE A 55 14.84 -3.80 9.60
N ALA A 56 13.57 -4.13 9.41
CA ALA A 56 12.92 -4.13 8.11
C ALA A 56 12.13 -2.83 7.91
N VAL A 57 12.43 -2.07 6.85
CA VAL A 57 11.80 -0.78 6.55
C VAL A 57 10.96 -0.88 5.29
N GLY A 58 9.71 -0.42 5.35
CA GLY A 58 8.79 -0.34 4.22
C GLY A 58 7.33 -0.24 4.67
N GLY A 59 6.41 -0.17 3.71
CA GLY A 59 4.96 -0.16 3.95
C GLY A 59 4.44 -1.52 4.44
N PHE A 60 4.80 -1.91 5.67
CA PHE A 60 4.34 -3.16 6.26
C PHE A 60 2.92 -3.03 6.80
N ILE A 61 2.05 -3.90 6.29
CA ILE A 61 0.75 -4.14 6.93
C ILE A 61 0.98 -5.03 8.14
N ILE A 62 0.63 -4.51 9.32
CA ILE A 62 0.63 -5.26 10.58
C ILE A 62 -0.55 -6.22 10.56
N THR A 63 -0.26 -7.51 10.47
CA THR A 63 -1.25 -8.59 10.59
C THR A 63 -0.93 -9.44 11.80
N LYS A 64 -1.93 -10.13 12.36
CA LYS A 64 -1.71 -10.99 13.54
C LYS A 64 -0.55 -11.98 13.35
N LYS A 65 -0.52 -12.69 12.22
CA LYS A 65 0.53 -13.67 11.92
C LYS A 65 1.94 -13.08 11.94
N ARG A 66 2.10 -11.83 11.48
CA ARG A 66 3.40 -11.14 11.47
C ARG A 66 3.75 -10.64 12.87
N TYR A 67 2.78 -10.06 13.57
CA TYR A 67 2.95 -9.57 14.93
C TYR A 67 3.32 -10.68 15.92
N ASP A 68 2.80 -11.90 15.71
CA ASP A 68 3.15 -13.06 16.53
C ASP A 68 4.59 -13.55 16.30
N MET A 69 5.31 -13.03 15.29
CA MET A 69 6.64 -13.51 14.86
C MET A 69 7.75 -12.47 14.98
N VAL A 70 7.41 -11.18 14.84
CA VAL A 70 8.36 -10.06 14.93
C VAL A 70 7.72 -8.88 15.64
N ASP A 71 8.55 -8.08 16.30
CA ASP A 71 8.11 -6.85 16.95
C ASP A 71 7.95 -5.72 15.92
N PHE A 72 6.90 -4.92 16.11
CA PHE A 72 6.63 -3.73 15.31
C PHE A 72 6.78 -2.47 16.15
N PHE A 73 7.35 -1.43 15.55
CA PHE A 73 7.24 -0.07 16.09
C PHE A 73 5.78 0.40 16.08
N HIS A 74 5.51 1.43 16.87
CA HIS A 74 4.23 2.13 16.77
C HIS A 74 4.03 2.65 15.32
N PRO A 75 2.85 2.47 14.70
CA PRO A 75 2.62 2.94 13.35
C PRO A 75 2.85 4.46 13.23
N TYR A 76 3.67 4.88 12.27
CA TYR A 76 3.89 6.30 11.98
C TYR A 76 2.81 6.91 11.09
N GLY A 77 1.96 6.08 10.47
CA GLY A 77 0.90 6.48 9.58
C GLY A 77 -0.20 5.42 9.49
N GLN A 78 -1.38 5.84 9.03
CA GLN A 78 -2.51 4.96 8.78
C GLN A 78 -2.89 5.03 7.30
N GLU A 79 -2.91 3.87 6.66
CA GLU A 79 -3.40 3.72 5.29
C GLU A 79 -4.75 3.01 5.28
N LYS A 80 -5.55 3.28 4.24
CA LYS A 80 -6.84 2.61 4.03
C LYS A 80 -6.84 1.96 2.66
N PHE A 81 -7.32 0.72 2.61
CA PHE A 81 -7.63 0.08 1.34
C PHE A 81 -8.79 0.80 0.67
N THR A 82 -8.55 1.28 -0.54
CA THR A 82 -9.55 1.92 -1.38
C THR A 82 -9.35 1.46 -2.83
N PHE A 83 -10.31 1.76 -3.68
CA PHE A 83 -10.25 1.45 -5.09
C PHE A 83 -9.64 2.62 -5.85
N ALA A 84 -8.64 2.34 -6.67
CA ALA A 84 -8.23 3.26 -7.74
C ALA A 84 -9.08 2.94 -8.97
N TYR A 85 -9.86 3.91 -9.43
CA TYR A 85 -10.59 3.83 -10.69
C TYR A 85 -10.15 5.01 -11.57
N PRO A 86 -10.06 4.82 -12.90
CA PRO A 86 -9.83 5.94 -13.79
C PRO A 86 -10.96 6.96 -13.62
N PRO A 87 -10.71 8.27 -13.84
CA PRO A 87 -11.77 9.26 -13.82
C PRO A 87 -12.88 8.83 -14.78
N ILE A 88 -14.13 9.04 -14.37
CA ILE A 88 -15.29 8.77 -15.23
C ILE A 88 -15.12 9.68 -16.46
N PRO A 89 -15.08 9.10 -17.68
CA PRO A 89 -15.03 9.92 -18.90
C PRO A 89 -16.21 10.86 -18.92
N ASP A 90 -16.02 12.10 -19.35
CA ASP A 90 -17.11 13.06 -19.49
C ASP A 90 -18.09 12.57 -20.57
N THR A 91 -19.15 11.86 -20.15
CA THR A 91 -20.14 11.25 -21.04
C THR A 91 -21.16 12.29 -21.46
N GLY A 92 -20.75 13.19 -22.35
CA GLY A 92 -21.66 14.10 -23.07
C GLY A 92 -22.32 15.18 -22.22
N SER A 93 -23.09 16.03 -22.89
CA SER A 93 -23.69 17.22 -22.30
C SER A 93 -24.87 16.89 -21.37
N ASN A 94 -25.10 17.75 -20.37
CA ASN A 94 -26.15 17.62 -19.36
C ASN A 94 -27.58 17.46 -19.94
N ILE A 95 -27.82 17.79 -21.21
CA ILE A 95 -29.12 17.61 -21.87
C ILE A 95 -29.45 16.13 -22.16
N ASP A 96 -28.43 15.27 -22.31
CA ASP A 96 -28.65 13.85 -22.56
C ASP A 96 -29.30 13.20 -21.33
N LEU A 97 -28.99 13.69 -20.12
CA LEU A 97 -29.65 13.29 -18.87
C LEU A 97 -31.15 13.63 -18.83
N LEU A 98 -31.61 14.63 -19.58
CA LEU A 98 -33.02 15.02 -19.61
C LEU A 98 -33.86 14.06 -20.50
N ILE A 99 -33.22 13.44 -21.49
CA ILE A 99 -33.86 12.56 -22.47
C ILE A 99 -33.63 11.07 -22.12
N GLN A 100 -32.57 10.75 -21.37
CA GLN A 100 -32.24 9.40 -20.92
C GLN A 100 -33.34 8.64 -20.16
N PRO A 101 -34.19 9.26 -19.31
CA PRO A 101 -35.07 8.51 -18.40
C PRO A 101 -36.15 7.65 -19.10
N PHE A 102 -36.52 7.99 -20.34
CA PHE A 102 -37.60 7.30 -21.05
C PHE A 102 -37.18 6.88 -22.46
N HIS A 103 -37.79 5.80 -22.95
CA HIS A 103 -37.63 5.41 -24.36
C HIS A 103 -38.29 6.45 -25.28
N CYS A 104 -37.81 6.59 -26.51
CA CYS A 104 -38.34 7.55 -27.48
C CYS A 104 -39.87 7.45 -27.65
N ASP A 105 -40.42 6.24 -27.53
CA ASP A 105 -41.87 5.99 -27.66
C ASP A 105 -42.70 6.74 -26.61
N VAL A 106 -42.18 6.92 -25.39
CA VAL A 106 -42.88 7.65 -24.32
C VAL A 106 -42.98 9.14 -24.68
N TYR A 107 -41.90 9.71 -25.22
CA TYR A 107 -41.90 11.11 -25.65
C TYR A 107 -42.82 11.31 -26.86
N ILE A 108 -42.84 10.36 -27.81
CA ILE A 108 -43.76 10.39 -28.95
C ILE A 108 -45.22 10.31 -28.46
N ALA A 109 -45.53 9.45 -27.50
CA ALA A 109 -46.87 9.30 -26.93
C ALA A 109 -47.35 10.51 -26.10
N ILE A 110 -46.45 11.41 -25.67
CA ILE A 110 -46.80 12.68 -25.01
C ILE A 110 -47.05 13.79 -26.04
N LEU A 111 -46.36 13.74 -27.18
CA LEU A 111 -46.42 14.78 -28.21
C LEU A 111 -47.59 14.63 -29.19
N PHE A 112 -48.21 13.45 -29.25
CA PHE A 112 -49.38 13.13 -30.09
C PHE A 112 -50.53 12.60 -29.24
#